data_AF-A0A3S0DU59-F1
#
_entry.id   AF-A0A3S0DU59-F1
#
_cell.length_a   1.000
_cell.length_b   1.000
_cell.length_c   1.000
_cell.angle_alpha   90.00
_cell.angle_beta   90.00
_cell.angle_gamma   90.00
#
_symmetry.space_group_name_H-M   'P 1'
#
loop_
_entity.id
_entity.type
_entity.pdbx_description
1 polymer ?
#
loop_
_entity_poly.entity_id
_entity_poly.type
_entity_poly.pdbx_seq_one_letter_code
_entity_poly.pdbx_strand_id
1 'polypeptide(L)'
;MRFVDGLGESQYWEPSSGNGVAAMVIAMTDRTNEEQDLALVEELVAGPAGILLERIEATPEGPRPDFRIQSWRGFAGFCEVKSPRDDWIDEQLKQAPPMTVVGGARSDPTFNRIARNIEKAVRQFDAVNSHHRVPNVLVIVNHDCNSGFADLCETLTGHFRADSGETYPTNMRIATRLGSKRKRVDLYCWIDDYRGRREVGGWLMTDAVPEHTSALRTLLVNVLPKKASAA
;
A
#
# COMPACT_ATOMS: atom_id res chain seq x y z
N MET A 1 73.81 1.52 -19.79
CA MET A 1 73.89 2.43 -18.64
C MET A 1 72.46 2.87 -18.34
N ARG A 2 72.08 2.84 -17.06
CA ARG A 2 70.70 2.77 -16.50
C ARG A 2 69.68 3.78 -17.07
N PHE A 3 68.45 3.30 -17.27
CA PHE A 3 67.21 4.07 -17.07
C PHE A 3 66.21 3.15 -16.36
N VAL A 4 65.92 3.49 -15.10
CA VAL A 4 65.01 2.90 -14.11
C VAL A 4 64.77 4.10 -13.17
N ASP A 5 63.61 4.54 -12.71
CA ASP A 5 62.18 4.24 -12.86
C ASP A 5 61.47 5.55 -12.47
N GLY A 6 60.29 5.81 -12.99
CA GLY A 6 59.52 6.99 -12.61
C GLY A 6 58.18 7.07 -13.31
N LEU A 7 57.28 6.15 -13.00
CA LEU A 7 55.85 6.32 -13.30
C LEU A 7 55.08 6.21 -11.99
N GLY A 8 54.44 7.32 -11.65
CA GLY A 8 53.60 7.48 -10.48
C GLY A 8 52.42 6.52 -10.48
N GLU A 9 52.12 6.04 -9.29
CA GLU A 9 50.93 5.27 -8.95
C GLU A 9 49.68 6.06 -9.32
N SER A 10 48.88 5.55 -10.27
CA SER A 10 47.46 5.87 -10.31
C SER A 10 46.80 5.10 -9.17
N GLN A 11 46.43 5.80 -8.09
CA GLN A 11 45.51 5.27 -7.09
C GLN A 11 44.15 5.01 -7.74
N TYR A 12 43.95 3.76 -8.17
CA TYR A 12 42.62 3.22 -8.38
C TYR A 12 41.94 3.12 -7.01
N TRP A 13 40.89 3.92 -6.85
CA TRP A 13 40.00 3.86 -5.70
C TRP A 13 39.17 2.58 -5.81
N GLU A 14 39.53 1.52 -5.09
CA GLU A 14 38.66 0.34 -4.93
C GLU A 14 37.63 0.60 -3.84
N PRO A 15 36.30 0.53 -4.12
CA PRO A 15 35.30 0.63 -3.09
C PRO A 15 35.27 -0.65 -2.26
N SER A 16 35.66 -0.51 -1.00
CA SER A 16 35.42 -1.52 0.02
C SER A 16 33.91 -1.60 0.35
N SER A 17 33.39 -2.82 0.31
CA SER A 17 32.05 -3.28 0.72
C SER A 17 30.85 -2.97 -0.20
N GLY A 18 30.52 -3.93 -1.06
CA GLY A 18 29.35 -3.91 -1.97
C GLY A 18 27.95 -3.86 -1.31
N ASN A 19 27.86 -3.83 0.02
CA ASN A 19 26.58 -3.77 0.74
C ASN A 19 25.97 -2.35 0.78
N GLY A 20 26.79 -1.29 0.73
CA GLY A 20 26.29 0.09 0.84
C GLY A 20 25.58 0.59 -0.42
N VAL A 21 26.12 0.25 -1.59
CA VAL A 21 25.58 0.69 -2.89
C VAL A 21 24.28 -0.04 -3.21
N ALA A 22 24.19 -1.34 -2.95
CA ALA A 22 22.98 -2.13 -3.15
C ALA A 22 21.83 -1.64 -2.24
N ALA A 23 22.11 -1.36 -0.96
CA ALA A 23 21.11 -0.81 -0.05
C ALA A 23 20.61 0.58 -0.47
N MET A 24 21.51 1.44 -0.97
CA MET A 24 21.16 2.78 -1.47
C MET A 24 20.31 2.71 -2.74
N VAL A 25 20.68 1.87 -3.71
CA VAL A 25 19.91 1.67 -4.94
C VAL A 25 18.51 1.15 -4.61
N ILE A 26 18.39 0.15 -3.75
CA ILE A 26 17.08 -0.40 -3.37
C ILE A 26 16.21 0.63 -2.65
N ALA A 27 16.77 1.41 -1.71
CA ALA A 27 16.02 2.46 -1.02
C ALA A 27 15.56 3.58 -1.97
N MET A 28 16.34 3.89 -3.01
CA MET A 28 15.95 4.83 -4.06
C MET A 28 14.83 4.25 -4.94
N THR A 29 14.90 2.97 -5.32
CA THR A 29 13.84 2.30 -6.10
C THR A 29 12.53 2.21 -5.30
N ASP A 30 12.61 1.90 -4.00
CA ASP A 30 11.46 1.76 -3.11
C ASP A 30 10.68 3.08 -2.97
N ARG A 31 11.41 4.20 -2.80
CA ARG A 31 10.86 5.56 -2.80
C ARG A 31 10.31 5.99 -4.15
N THR A 32 10.99 5.64 -5.24
CA THR A 32 10.52 5.96 -6.60
C THR A 32 9.19 5.28 -6.87
N ASN A 33 9.03 4.04 -6.42
CA ASN A 33 7.77 3.32 -6.56
C ASN A 33 6.68 3.89 -5.63
N GLU A 34 7.00 4.30 -4.39
CA GLU A 34 6.04 4.98 -3.50
C GLU A 34 5.53 6.31 -4.08
N GLU A 35 6.41 7.13 -4.67
CA GLU A 35 5.99 8.36 -5.35
C GLU A 35 5.06 8.07 -6.54
N GLN A 36 5.34 7.01 -7.31
CA GLN A 36 4.50 6.55 -8.41
C GLN A 36 3.13 6.08 -7.92
N ASP A 37 3.08 5.32 -6.84
CA ASP A 37 1.84 4.84 -6.23
C ASP A 37 0.96 6.01 -5.78
N LEU A 38 1.58 6.99 -5.14
CA LEU A 38 0.90 8.20 -4.67
C LEU A 38 0.36 9.04 -5.84
N ALA A 39 1.14 9.21 -6.92
CA ALA A 39 0.68 9.87 -8.14
C ALA A 39 -0.44 9.09 -8.86
N LEU A 40 -0.40 7.76 -8.80
CA LEU A 40 -1.43 6.90 -9.35
C LEU A 40 -2.78 7.09 -8.65
N VAL A 41 -2.77 7.26 -7.32
CA VAL A 41 -3.99 7.57 -6.57
C VAL A 41 -4.55 8.93 -6.98
N GLU A 42 -3.71 9.94 -7.16
CA GLU A 42 -4.15 11.25 -7.65
C GLU A 42 -4.80 11.15 -9.03
N GLU A 43 -4.20 10.40 -9.95
CA GLU A 43 -4.69 10.22 -11.31
C GLU A 43 -6.00 9.44 -11.41
N LEU A 44 -6.10 8.30 -10.72
CA LEU A 44 -7.23 7.38 -10.89
C LEU A 44 -8.38 7.64 -9.93
N VAL A 45 -8.11 8.26 -8.77
CA VAL A 45 -9.11 8.50 -7.73
C VAL A 45 -9.40 9.97 -7.58
N ALA A 46 -8.39 10.79 -7.28
CA ALA A 46 -8.62 12.17 -6.87
C ALA A 46 -9.09 13.07 -8.02
N GLY A 47 -8.37 13.04 -9.14
CA GLY A 47 -8.67 13.83 -10.33
C GLY A 47 -10.09 13.58 -10.86
N PRO A 48 -10.47 12.32 -11.14
CA PRO A 48 -11.82 11.99 -11.61
C PRO A 48 -12.92 12.28 -10.58
N ALA A 49 -12.63 12.22 -9.29
CA ALA A 49 -13.57 12.62 -8.23
C ALA A 49 -13.67 14.15 -8.07
N GLY A 50 -12.75 14.93 -8.64
CA GLY A 50 -12.70 16.38 -8.47
C GLY A 50 -12.30 16.80 -7.05
N ILE A 51 -11.45 16.00 -6.40
CA ILE A 51 -10.91 16.28 -5.06
C ILE A 51 -9.42 16.53 -5.13
N LEU A 52 -8.89 17.23 -4.13
CA LEU A 52 -7.46 17.48 -3.99
C LEU A 52 -6.90 16.59 -2.88
N LEU A 53 -5.77 15.93 -3.17
CA LEU A 53 -4.97 15.26 -2.15
C LEU A 53 -3.79 16.18 -1.80
N GLU A 54 -3.74 16.62 -0.55
CA GLU A 54 -2.66 17.44 -0.02
C GLU A 54 -1.70 16.53 0.76
N ARG A 55 -0.44 16.44 0.32
CA ARG A 55 0.55 15.57 0.96
C ARG A 55 0.82 16.02 2.39
N ILE A 56 0.89 15.05 3.29
CA ILE A 56 1.39 15.26 4.64
C ILE A 56 2.87 14.89 4.62
N GLU A 57 3.74 15.86 4.88
CA GLU A 57 5.18 15.60 4.94
C GLU A 57 5.50 14.60 6.05
N ALA A 58 6.41 13.67 5.74
CA ALA A 58 6.98 12.79 6.74
C ALA A 58 7.75 13.62 7.77
N THR A 59 7.36 13.52 9.04
CA THR A 59 8.11 14.14 10.14
C THR A 59 8.65 13.07 11.09
N PRO A 60 9.72 13.36 11.85
CA PRO A 60 10.24 12.45 12.88
C PRO A 60 9.24 12.16 14.02
N GLU A 61 8.13 12.91 14.08
CA GLU A 61 7.23 13.00 15.23
C GLU A 61 6.21 11.86 15.30
N GLY A 62 6.23 10.92 14.36
CA GLY A 62 5.43 9.70 14.40
C GLY A 62 4.68 9.39 13.11
N PRO A 63 3.91 8.29 13.09
CA PRO A 63 3.20 7.80 11.91
C PRO A 63 2.08 8.76 11.51
N ARG A 64 1.92 9.00 10.21
CA ARG A 64 0.90 9.88 9.64
C ARG A 64 0.34 9.29 8.35
N PRO A 65 -0.90 9.61 7.96
CA PRO A 65 -1.40 9.28 6.64
C PRO A 65 -0.64 10.01 5.54
N ASP A 66 -0.61 9.49 4.32
CA ASP A 66 0.05 10.14 3.18
C ASP A 66 -0.61 11.46 2.76
N PHE A 67 -1.94 11.55 2.86
CA PHE A 67 -2.69 12.71 2.38
C PHE A 67 -3.79 13.18 3.32
N ARG A 68 -4.04 14.50 3.25
CA ARG A 68 -5.33 15.11 3.58
C ARG A 68 -6.18 15.19 2.33
N ILE A 69 -7.44 14.79 2.45
CA ILE A 69 -8.44 14.93 1.40
C ILE A 69 -9.09 16.31 1.54
N GLN A 70 -8.97 17.13 0.51
CA GLN A 70 -9.62 18.42 0.40
C GLN A 70 -10.75 18.34 -0.63
N SER A 71 -11.92 18.83 -0.24
CA SER A 71 -13.07 19.04 -1.12
C SER A 71 -13.30 20.53 -1.33
N TRP A 72 -14.25 20.88 -2.20
CA TRP A 72 -14.70 22.28 -2.33
C TRP A 72 -15.28 22.86 -1.03
N ARG A 73 -15.69 22.01 -0.08
CA ARG A 73 -16.16 22.40 1.27
C ARG A 73 -15.04 22.48 2.30
N GLY A 74 -13.78 22.28 1.89
CA GLY A 74 -12.63 22.18 2.78
C GLY A 74 -12.28 20.73 3.13
N PHE A 75 -11.63 20.57 4.29
CA PHE A 75 -11.09 19.31 4.76
C PHE A 75 -12.16 18.23 4.90
N ALA A 76 -11.94 17.09 4.24
CA ALA A 76 -12.92 16.02 4.07
C ALA A 76 -12.49 14.65 4.62
N GLY A 77 -11.22 14.48 5.00
CA GLY A 77 -10.73 13.22 5.56
C GLY A 77 -9.25 12.97 5.34
N PHE A 78 -8.82 11.76 5.65
CA PHE A 78 -7.44 11.30 5.43
C PHE A 78 -7.40 10.17 4.41
N CYS A 79 -6.32 10.12 3.63
CA CYS A 79 -6.04 9.01 2.72
C CYS A 79 -4.65 8.44 3.02
N GLU A 80 -4.58 7.12 3.10
CA GLU A 80 -3.32 6.36 3.19
C GLU A 80 -3.20 5.46 1.98
N VAL A 81 -2.00 5.34 1.43
CA VAL A 81 -1.67 4.49 0.29
C VAL A 81 -0.73 3.38 0.76
N LYS A 82 -1.05 2.14 0.38
CA LYS A 82 -0.22 0.98 0.70
C LYS A 82 -0.05 0.10 -0.51
N SER A 83 1.18 -0.38 -0.70
CA SER A 83 1.48 -1.31 -1.78
C SER A 83 1.86 -2.65 -1.17
N PRO A 84 1.09 -3.74 -1.36
CA PRO A 84 1.41 -5.05 -0.81
C PRO A 84 2.56 -5.69 -1.59
N ARG A 85 3.78 -5.16 -1.44
CA ARG A 85 5.00 -5.72 -2.06
C ARG A 85 5.44 -7.01 -1.37
N ASP A 86 5.97 -7.96 -2.13
CA ASP A 86 6.57 -9.18 -1.58
C ASP A 86 8.08 -9.10 -1.49
N ASP A 87 8.57 -8.24 -0.60
CA ASP A 87 10.02 -8.08 -0.42
C ASP A 87 10.64 -9.29 0.30
N TRP A 88 9.88 -10.36 0.60
CA TRP A 88 10.33 -11.48 1.43
C TRP A 88 11.49 -12.28 0.81
N ILE A 89 11.48 -12.46 -0.51
CA ILE A 89 12.62 -13.10 -1.20
C ILE A 89 13.80 -12.12 -1.24
N ASP A 90 13.54 -10.85 -1.52
CA ASP A 90 14.57 -9.81 -1.59
C ASP A 90 15.26 -9.60 -0.22
N GLU A 91 14.50 -9.63 0.88
CA GLU A 91 15.00 -9.57 2.24
C GLU A 91 15.86 -10.78 2.59
N GLN A 92 15.44 -11.99 2.21
CA GLN A 92 16.26 -13.18 2.39
C GLN A 92 17.54 -13.13 1.56
N LEU A 93 17.47 -12.66 0.31
CA LEU A 93 18.63 -12.47 -0.55
C LEU A 93 19.62 -11.47 0.07
N LYS A 94 19.13 -10.35 0.64
CA LYS A 94 19.96 -9.36 1.35
C LYS A 94 20.69 -9.95 2.55
N GLN A 95 20.06 -10.89 3.25
CA GLN A 95 20.61 -11.48 4.48
C GLN A 95 21.44 -12.74 4.24
N ALA A 96 21.31 -13.35 3.06
CA ALA A 96 21.98 -14.61 2.76
C ALA A 96 23.44 -14.43 2.37
N PRO A 97 24.33 -15.35 2.78
CA PRO A 97 25.71 -15.37 2.29
C PRO A 97 25.76 -15.53 0.76
N PRO A 98 26.81 -15.03 0.09
CA PRO A 98 27.01 -15.26 -1.34
C PRO A 98 26.89 -16.75 -1.70
N MET A 99 26.33 -17.03 -2.88
CA MET A 99 26.10 -18.39 -3.39
C MET A 99 25.12 -19.25 -2.57
N THR A 100 24.32 -18.64 -1.69
CA THR A 100 23.26 -19.35 -0.96
C THR A 100 21.93 -19.25 -1.70
N VAL A 101 21.27 -20.38 -1.93
CA VAL A 101 19.89 -20.40 -2.42
C VAL A 101 18.95 -20.07 -1.26
N VAL A 102 18.10 -19.06 -1.46
CA VAL A 102 17.04 -18.69 -0.51
C VAL A 102 15.67 -18.99 -1.08
N GLY A 103 14.69 -19.25 -0.21
CA GLY A 103 13.32 -19.59 -0.59
C GLY A 103 12.76 -20.73 0.27
N GLY A 104 11.46 -21.02 0.10
CA GLY A 104 10.77 -22.06 0.85
C GLY A 104 9.25 -21.93 0.78
N ALA A 105 8.53 -22.95 1.26
CA ALA A 105 7.07 -22.91 1.37
C ALA A 105 6.65 -21.86 2.42
N ARG A 106 5.72 -20.98 2.04
CA ARG A 106 5.16 -19.94 2.91
C ARG A 106 3.65 -20.08 2.94
N SER A 107 3.06 -20.10 4.14
CA SER A 107 1.61 -20.04 4.26
C SER A 107 1.10 -18.63 4.00
N ASP A 108 0.14 -18.54 3.09
CA ASP A 108 -0.79 -17.41 2.89
C ASP A 108 -0.16 -16.00 2.97
N PRO A 109 0.86 -15.71 2.12
CA PRO A 109 1.54 -14.42 2.13
C PRO A 109 0.58 -13.25 1.85
N THR A 110 -0.38 -13.43 0.94
CA THR A 110 -1.26 -12.36 0.45
C THR A 110 -2.19 -11.83 1.54
N PHE A 111 -3.06 -12.65 2.12
CA PHE A 111 -4.01 -12.20 3.14
C PHE A 111 -3.32 -11.62 4.39
N ASN A 112 -2.19 -12.23 4.80
CA ASN A 112 -1.40 -11.69 5.91
C ASN A 112 -0.74 -10.35 5.55
N ARG A 113 -0.31 -10.16 4.30
CA ARG A 113 0.26 -8.89 3.85
C ARG A 113 -0.79 -7.79 3.79
N ILE A 114 -1.96 -8.07 3.21
CA ILE A 114 -3.11 -7.15 3.21
C ILE A 114 -3.46 -6.77 4.66
N ALA A 115 -3.63 -7.75 5.55
CA ALA A 115 -3.93 -7.49 6.96
C ALA A 115 -2.87 -6.61 7.65
N ARG A 116 -1.57 -6.85 7.41
CA ARG A 116 -0.49 -6.00 7.95
C ARG A 116 -0.56 -4.57 7.42
N ASN A 117 -0.86 -4.38 6.14
CA ASN A 117 -1.00 -3.06 5.55
C ASN A 117 -2.19 -2.30 6.15
N ILE A 118 -3.31 -2.97 6.35
CA ILE A 118 -4.47 -2.41 7.06
C ILE A 118 -4.08 -2.00 8.48
N GLU A 119 -3.40 -2.88 9.23
CA GLU A 119 -2.97 -2.56 10.59
C GLU A 119 -2.00 -1.38 10.67
N LYS A 120 -1.09 -1.24 9.70
CA LYS A 120 -0.18 -0.08 9.61
C LYS A 120 -0.96 1.20 9.31
N ALA A 121 -1.83 1.18 8.30
CA ALA A 121 -2.67 2.31 7.93
C ALA A 121 -3.55 2.77 9.10
N VAL A 122 -4.15 1.84 9.84
CA VAL A 122 -4.96 2.16 11.03
C VAL A 122 -4.13 2.87 12.10
N ARG A 123 -2.87 2.50 12.33
CA ARG A 123 -1.99 3.23 13.26
C ARG A 123 -1.71 4.66 12.80
N GLN A 124 -1.52 4.86 11.50
CA GLN A 124 -1.32 6.19 10.90
C GLN A 124 -2.58 7.04 11.04
N PHE A 125 -3.77 6.46 10.79
CA PHE A 125 -5.03 7.15 11.03
C PHE A 125 -5.25 7.46 12.51
N ASP A 126 -5.03 6.51 13.42
CA ASP A 126 -5.24 6.71 14.86
C ASP A 126 -4.32 7.80 15.42
N ALA A 127 -3.14 8.02 14.83
CA ALA A 127 -2.23 9.09 15.24
C ALA A 127 -2.76 10.51 14.96
N VAL A 128 -3.60 10.69 13.93
CA VAL A 128 -4.11 12.02 13.52
C VAL A 128 -5.63 12.16 13.61
N ASN A 129 -6.35 11.04 13.70
CA ASN A 129 -7.81 10.92 13.71
C ASN A 129 -8.26 9.86 14.74
N SER A 130 -7.68 9.89 15.94
CA SER A 130 -7.94 8.93 17.03
C SER A 130 -9.43 8.80 17.40
N HIS A 131 -10.19 9.88 17.27
CA HIS A 131 -11.63 9.89 17.54
C HIS A 131 -12.49 9.55 16.32
N HIS A 132 -11.86 9.30 15.15
CA HIS A 132 -12.52 8.93 13.89
C HIS A 132 -13.68 9.87 13.56
N ARG A 133 -13.39 11.18 13.58
CA ARG A 133 -14.38 12.27 13.37
C ARG A 133 -14.59 12.60 11.90
N VAL A 134 -13.64 12.19 11.07
CA VAL A 134 -13.68 12.34 9.62
C VAL A 134 -13.36 10.99 8.97
N PRO A 135 -13.74 10.79 7.70
CA PRO A 135 -13.41 9.57 6.96
C PRO A 135 -11.92 9.28 6.87
N ASN A 136 -11.57 8.00 6.96
CA ASN A 136 -10.27 7.42 6.63
C ASN A 136 -10.40 6.53 5.40
N VAL A 137 -9.65 6.84 4.35
CA VAL A 137 -9.62 6.10 3.09
C VAL A 137 -8.29 5.35 2.97
N LEU A 138 -8.33 4.04 2.77
CA LEU A 138 -7.14 3.23 2.47
C LEU A 138 -7.15 2.86 0.99
N VAL A 139 -6.15 3.32 0.25
CA VAL A 139 -5.90 2.89 -1.12
C VAL A 139 -4.81 1.83 -1.11
N ILE A 140 -5.07 0.70 -1.76
CA ILE A 140 -4.11 -0.37 -1.94
C ILE A 140 -3.70 -0.39 -3.41
N VAL A 141 -2.41 -0.16 -3.69
CA VAL A 141 -1.84 -0.26 -5.04
C VAL A 141 -1.18 -1.63 -5.19
N ASN A 142 -1.79 -2.49 -5.99
CA ASN A 142 -1.38 -3.85 -6.20
C ASN A 142 -0.55 -3.98 -7.49
N HIS A 143 0.70 -4.39 -7.34
CA HIS A 143 1.60 -4.67 -8.49
C HIS A 143 1.74 -6.17 -8.79
N ASP A 144 0.98 -7.04 -8.12
CA ASP A 144 1.02 -8.49 -8.33
C ASP A 144 -0.22 -8.98 -9.11
N CYS A 145 -0.01 -9.84 -10.10
CA CYS A 145 -1.07 -10.49 -10.85
C CYS A 145 -1.76 -11.64 -10.11
N ASN A 146 -1.20 -12.11 -8.98
CA ASN A 146 -1.74 -13.23 -8.19
C ASN A 146 -2.59 -12.78 -7.00
N SER A 147 -2.83 -11.49 -6.85
CA SER A 147 -3.78 -10.96 -5.89
C SER A 147 -4.70 -9.93 -6.55
N GLY A 148 -5.90 -9.79 -6.01
CA GLY A 148 -6.88 -8.83 -6.51
C GLY A 148 -7.85 -8.39 -5.44
N PHE A 149 -8.84 -7.60 -5.86
CA PHE A 149 -9.84 -7.02 -4.97
C PHE A 149 -10.62 -8.08 -4.15
N ALA A 150 -10.85 -9.27 -4.70
CA ALA A 150 -11.48 -10.38 -3.98
C ALA A 150 -10.68 -10.80 -2.74
N ASP A 151 -9.35 -10.79 -2.80
CA ASP A 151 -8.49 -11.13 -1.66
C ASP A 151 -8.59 -10.09 -0.53
N LEU A 152 -8.79 -8.81 -0.89
CA LEU A 152 -9.08 -7.77 0.09
C LEU A 152 -10.43 -8.02 0.77
N CYS A 153 -11.48 -8.29 -0.02
CA CYS A 153 -12.79 -8.64 0.52
C CYS A 153 -12.71 -9.82 1.48
N GLU A 154 -12.05 -10.91 1.07
CA GLU A 154 -11.88 -12.11 1.87
C GLU A 154 -11.01 -11.88 3.12
N THR A 155 -9.95 -11.07 3.02
CA THR A 155 -9.15 -10.65 4.19
C THR A 155 -10.01 -9.93 5.22
N LEU A 156 -10.91 -9.07 4.76
CA LEU A 156 -11.77 -8.25 5.61
C LEU A 156 -12.94 -9.03 6.20
N THR A 157 -13.59 -9.88 5.41
CA THR A 157 -14.82 -10.61 5.82
C THR A 157 -14.50 -11.98 6.43
N GLY A 158 -13.35 -12.56 6.08
CA GLY A 158 -12.98 -13.94 6.39
C GLY A 158 -13.62 -14.96 5.45
N HIS A 159 -14.33 -14.52 4.42
CA HIS A 159 -15.08 -15.38 3.53
C HIS A 159 -14.71 -15.17 2.07
N PHE A 160 -14.47 -16.27 1.38
CA PHE A 160 -14.42 -16.33 -0.07
C PHE A 160 -15.83 -16.29 -0.64
N ARG A 161 -16.05 -15.50 -1.69
CA ARG A 161 -17.32 -15.45 -2.42
C ARG A 161 -17.12 -16.04 -3.81
N ALA A 162 -17.79 -17.15 -4.07
CA ALA A 162 -17.75 -17.81 -5.37
C ALA A 162 -18.59 -17.04 -6.41
N ASP A 163 -18.32 -17.29 -7.69
CA ASP A 163 -19.08 -16.70 -8.81
C ASP A 163 -20.57 -17.09 -8.77
N SER A 164 -20.91 -18.23 -8.14
CA SER A 164 -22.28 -18.66 -7.88
C SER A 164 -23.04 -17.76 -6.89
N GLY A 165 -22.33 -16.87 -6.19
CA GLY A 165 -22.84 -16.05 -5.11
C GLY A 165 -22.77 -16.71 -3.73
N GLU A 166 -22.33 -17.98 -3.66
CA GLU A 166 -22.11 -18.69 -2.40
C GLU A 166 -20.90 -18.13 -1.64
N THR A 167 -20.98 -18.18 -0.31
CA THR A 167 -19.97 -17.63 0.59
C THR A 167 -19.40 -18.72 1.48
N TYR A 168 -18.07 -18.84 1.50
CA TYR A 168 -17.35 -19.90 2.20
C TYR A 168 -16.38 -19.31 3.24
N PRO A 169 -16.40 -19.79 4.51
CA PRO A 169 -15.46 -19.31 5.52
C PRO A 169 -14.06 -19.89 5.26
N THR A 170 -13.14 -19.06 4.81
CA THR A 170 -11.78 -19.46 4.38
C THR A 170 -10.70 -18.78 5.19
N ASN A 171 -10.90 -17.51 5.57
CA ASN A 171 -9.90 -16.67 6.22
C ASN A 171 -10.37 -16.06 7.56
N MET A 172 -11.26 -16.77 8.25
CA MET A 172 -11.89 -16.32 9.50
C MET A 172 -10.89 -15.90 10.59
N ARG A 173 -9.75 -16.59 10.69
CA ARG A 173 -8.69 -16.23 11.66
C ARG A 173 -8.12 -14.84 11.40
N ILE A 174 -7.88 -14.49 10.14
CA ILE A 174 -7.33 -13.18 9.76
C ILE A 174 -8.38 -12.09 9.99
N ALA A 175 -9.61 -12.31 9.53
CA ALA A 175 -10.70 -11.37 9.73
C ALA A 175 -10.99 -11.11 11.22
N THR A 176 -10.91 -12.16 12.06
CA THR A 176 -11.05 -12.04 13.52
C THR A 176 -9.91 -11.24 14.14
N ARG A 177 -8.66 -11.46 13.70
CA ARG A 177 -7.48 -10.70 14.17
C ARG A 177 -7.58 -9.22 13.81
N LEU A 178 -8.07 -8.90 12.60
CA LEU A 178 -8.34 -7.51 12.21
C LEU A 178 -9.43 -6.90 13.09
N GLY A 179 -10.48 -7.66 13.42
CA GLY A 179 -11.45 -7.31 14.45
C GLY A 179 -12.06 -5.92 14.23
N SER A 180 -11.97 -5.04 15.23
CA SER A 180 -12.45 -3.66 15.12
C SER A 180 -11.57 -2.74 14.27
N LYS A 181 -10.30 -3.10 13.99
CA LYS A 181 -9.38 -2.26 13.21
C LYS A 181 -9.90 -1.99 11.81
N ARG A 182 -10.53 -2.99 11.18
CA ARG A 182 -11.13 -2.82 9.84
C ARG A 182 -12.24 -1.76 9.78
N LYS A 183 -12.86 -1.45 10.92
CA LYS A 183 -13.89 -0.41 11.07
C LYS A 183 -13.31 0.99 11.23
N ARG A 184 -11.99 1.13 11.37
CA ARG A 184 -11.28 2.42 11.41
C ARG A 184 -11.02 2.99 10.02
N VAL A 185 -11.31 2.22 8.98
CA VAL A 185 -11.23 2.61 7.57
C VAL A 185 -12.64 2.60 7.01
N ASP A 186 -13.07 3.73 6.46
CA ASP A 186 -14.43 3.91 5.94
C ASP A 186 -14.55 3.50 4.47
N LEU A 187 -13.43 3.56 3.74
CA LEU A 187 -13.36 3.14 2.35
C LEU A 187 -12.03 2.47 2.05
N TYR A 188 -12.11 1.30 1.43
CA TYR A 188 -10.97 0.68 0.78
C TYR A 188 -11.11 0.86 -0.73
N CYS A 189 -10.02 1.28 -1.37
CA CYS A 189 -9.88 1.35 -2.82
C CYS A 189 -8.76 0.40 -3.23
N TRP A 190 -9.01 -0.45 -4.23
CA TRP A 190 -8.00 -1.35 -4.78
C TRP A 190 -7.65 -0.92 -6.19
N ILE A 191 -6.39 -0.64 -6.44
CA ILE A 191 -5.84 -0.28 -7.75
C ILE A 191 -4.95 -1.42 -8.21
N ASP A 192 -5.17 -1.91 -9.43
CA ASP A 192 -4.27 -2.86 -10.07
C ASP A 192 -3.30 -2.09 -10.98
N ASP A 193 -2.00 -2.23 -10.73
CA ASP A 193 -0.89 -1.62 -11.48
C ASP A 193 0.19 -2.67 -11.82
N TYR A 194 -0.14 -3.56 -12.76
CA TYR A 194 0.76 -4.62 -13.21
C TYR A 194 0.51 -4.99 -14.67
N ARG A 195 1.56 -5.44 -15.38
CA ARG A 195 1.49 -5.94 -16.78
C ARG A 195 0.73 -5.00 -17.73
N GLY A 196 0.88 -3.69 -17.56
CA GLY A 196 0.19 -2.67 -18.38
C GLY A 196 -1.28 -2.45 -18.03
N ARG A 197 -1.81 -3.14 -17.01
CA ARG A 197 -3.08 -2.81 -16.37
C ARG A 197 -2.84 -1.70 -15.35
N ARG A 198 -3.62 -0.64 -15.42
CA ARG A 198 -3.55 0.53 -14.54
C ARG A 198 -4.96 1.07 -14.31
N GLU A 199 -5.70 0.44 -13.41
CA GLU A 199 -7.11 0.73 -13.19
C GLU A 199 -7.57 0.47 -11.76
N VAL A 200 -8.70 1.05 -11.39
CA VAL A 200 -9.35 0.74 -10.11
C VAL A 200 -10.04 -0.63 -10.22
N GLY A 201 -9.49 -1.64 -9.53
CA GLY A 201 -10.01 -2.99 -9.49
C GLY A 201 -11.23 -3.16 -8.58
N GLY A 202 -11.43 -2.27 -7.60
CA GLY A 202 -12.64 -2.28 -6.78
C GLY A 202 -12.66 -1.30 -5.61
N TRP A 203 -13.85 -1.17 -5.02
CA TRP A 203 -14.12 -0.32 -3.87
C TRP A 203 -14.92 -1.09 -2.83
N LEU A 204 -14.60 -0.90 -1.56
CA LEU A 204 -15.37 -1.45 -0.44
C LEU A 204 -15.57 -0.37 0.63
N MET A 205 -16.82 0.07 0.79
CA MET A 205 -17.21 0.95 1.90
C MET A 205 -17.47 0.13 3.16
N THR A 206 -17.09 0.67 4.31
CA THR A 206 -17.55 0.16 5.60
C THR A 206 -18.63 1.07 6.15
N ASP A 207 -19.71 0.48 6.64
CA ASP A 207 -20.80 1.23 7.26
C ASP A 207 -20.58 1.41 8.77
N ALA A 208 -19.32 1.62 9.17
CA ALA A 208 -18.96 1.82 10.58
C ALA A 208 -19.49 3.15 11.13
N VAL A 209 -19.48 4.19 10.30
CA VAL A 209 -20.00 5.53 10.61
C VAL A 209 -20.85 6.01 9.42
N PRO A 210 -22.19 6.00 9.50
CA PRO A 210 -23.08 6.33 8.38
C PRO A 210 -22.86 7.71 7.77
N GLU A 211 -22.45 8.69 8.59
CA GLU A 211 -22.11 10.04 8.16
C GLU A 211 -20.88 10.04 7.25
N HIS A 212 -19.87 9.21 7.55
CA HIS A 212 -18.70 9.04 6.70
C HIS A 212 -19.07 8.40 5.38
N THR A 213 -19.87 7.33 5.39
CA THR A 213 -20.35 6.68 4.16
C THR A 213 -21.07 7.70 3.26
N SER A 214 -21.94 8.53 3.85
CA SER A 214 -22.70 9.55 3.11
C SER A 214 -21.79 10.63 2.54
N ALA A 215 -20.81 11.10 3.34
CA ALA A 215 -19.82 12.07 2.91
C ALA A 215 -18.97 11.53 1.75
N LEU A 216 -18.47 10.29 1.86
CA LEU A 216 -17.66 9.65 0.84
C LEU A 216 -18.43 9.37 -0.45
N ARG A 217 -19.70 8.95 -0.36
CA ARG A 217 -20.56 8.79 -1.55
C ARG A 217 -20.77 10.10 -2.30
N THR A 218 -20.90 11.20 -1.56
CA THR A 218 -21.01 12.54 -2.16
C THR A 218 -19.69 12.97 -2.79
N LEU A 219 -18.59 12.75 -2.07
CA LEU A 219 -17.24 13.13 -2.47
C LEU A 219 -16.77 12.39 -3.73
N LEU A 220 -17.09 11.09 -3.82
CA LEU A 220 -16.59 10.19 -4.85
C LEU A 220 -17.69 9.78 -5.85
N VAL A 221 -18.78 10.55 -5.94
CA VAL A 221 -19.96 10.23 -6.75
C VAL A 221 -19.63 9.95 -8.22
N ASN A 222 -18.58 10.58 -8.74
CA ASN A 222 -18.16 10.45 -10.15
C ASN A 222 -17.26 9.24 -10.41
N VAL A 223 -16.72 8.60 -9.36
CA VAL A 223 -15.75 7.50 -9.49
C VAL A 223 -16.24 6.20 -8.87
N LEU A 224 -17.14 6.27 -7.90
CA LEU A 224 -17.75 5.07 -7.34
C LEU A 224 -18.66 4.42 -8.38
N PRO A 225 -18.62 3.08 -8.51
CA PRO A 225 -19.53 2.38 -9.39
C PRO A 225 -20.98 2.65 -8.96
N LYS A 226 -21.84 2.99 -9.93
CA LYS A 226 -23.27 3.30 -9.69
C LYS A 226 -24.03 2.15 -9.02
N LYS A 227 -23.52 0.93 -9.10
CA LYS A 227 -23.92 -0.22 -8.30
C LYS A 227 -22.76 -0.57 -7.36
N ALA A 228 -22.90 -0.25 -6.08
CA ALA A 228 -21.95 -0.73 -5.08
C ALA A 228 -22.08 -2.26 -4.97
N SER A 229 -20.96 -2.96 -5.11
CA SER A 229 -20.87 -4.36 -4.72
C SER A 229 -20.97 -4.41 -3.19
N ALA A 230 -22.10 -4.83 -2.65
CA ALA A 230 -22.19 -5.16 -1.23
C ALA A 230 -21.33 -6.42 -1.00
N ALA A 231 -20.34 -6.32 -0.11
CA ALA A 231 -19.63 -7.48 0.42
C ALA A 231 -20.52 -8.25 1.40
#